data_AF-D1NX72-F1
#
_entry.id   AF-D1NX72-F1
#
_cell.length_a   1.000
_cell.length_b   1.000
_cell.length_c   1.000
_cell.angle_alpha   90.00
_cell.angle_beta   90.00
_cell.angle_gamma   90.00
#
_symmetry.space_group_name_H-M   'P 1'
#
loop_
_entity.id
_entity.type
_entity.pdbx_description
1 polymer ?
#
loop_
_entity_poly.entity_id
_entity_poly.type
_entity_poly.pdbx_seq_one_letter_code
_entity_poly.pdbx_strand_id
1 'polypeptide(L)'
;GTRPIRTINTAVAGMVCTADDADAKYFPLNTPVLITDVMDAAGKAGDTGTLARALEAIGNQSKPVTVVVRVEQGETEAETTSNIIGGSTAEGRKTGLQALTVAQSRVGVKPRIIAVPGHDTQAVSASLAGIAQKMRAMAYISAYGCKTVSEAIEYRQNFSQRELMLIYPEFQGWDTVANAESNIYATATALGLRAKIDNEMGWHKTLSNVGVNGVTGISADVSWDLQDPATDAGLLNEND
;
A
#
# COMPACT_ATOMS: atom_id res chain seq x y z
N GLY A 1 30.50 24.59 10.92
CA GLY A 1 29.41 24.32 11.85
C GLY A 1 29.04 22.86 11.77
N THR A 2 28.95 22.18 12.92
CA THR A 2 28.49 20.79 13.00
C THR A 2 27.07 20.70 12.43
N ARG A 3 26.90 19.97 11.32
CA ARG A 3 25.57 19.68 10.79
C ARG A 3 24.91 18.67 11.73
N PRO A 4 23.80 19.00 12.42
CA PRO A 4 23.13 18.02 13.26
C PRO A 4 22.65 16.86 12.38
N ILE A 5 22.90 15.63 12.83
CA ILE A 5 22.38 14.42 12.18
C ILE A 5 20.86 14.48 12.29
N ARG A 6 20.18 14.56 11.14
CA ARG A 6 18.71 14.46 11.09
C ARG A 6 18.34 13.01 10.97
N THR A 7 17.61 12.49 11.95
CA THR A 7 16.97 11.17 11.85
C THR A 7 16.01 11.19 10.66
N ILE A 8 16.19 10.24 9.74
CA ILE A 8 15.29 10.10 8.59
C ILE A 8 13.97 9.54 9.14
N ASN A 9 12.86 10.23 8.89
CA ASN A 9 11.55 9.68 9.20
C ASN A 9 11.24 8.54 8.22
N THR A 10 11.21 7.31 8.73
CA THR A 10 10.92 6.09 7.96
C THR A 10 9.43 5.77 7.91
N ALA A 11 8.62 6.32 8.82
CA ALA A 11 7.18 6.09 8.93
C ALA A 11 6.33 6.95 7.97
N VAL A 12 6.88 7.33 6.81
CA VAL A 12 6.16 8.08 5.78
C VAL A 12 5.59 7.11 4.76
N ALA A 13 4.27 6.97 4.75
CA ALA A 13 3.54 6.14 3.81
C ALA A 13 3.38 6.87 2.46
N GLY A 14 3.32 6.10 1.38
CA GLY A 14 3.03 6.58 0.04
C GLY A 14 2.11 5.60 -0.67
N MET A 15 1.07 6.09 -1.33
CA MET A 15 0.21 5.21 -2.10
C MET A 15 -0.30 5.86 -3.38
N VAL A 16 -0.57 5.00 -4.37
CA VAL A 16 -1.29 5.35 -5.58
C VAL A 16 -2.64 4.66 -5.53
N CYS A 17 -3.69 5.38 -5.89
CA CYS A 17 -5.07 4.90 -5.75
C CYS A 17 -5.98 5.56 -6.79
N THR A 18 -7.13 4.92 -7.01
CA THR A 18 -8.25 5.43 -7.80
C THR A 18 -9.32 5.97 -6.87
N ALA A 19 -10.02 7.02 -7.31
CA ALA A 19 -11.25 7.52 -6.69
C ALA A 19 -11.83 8.61 -7.58
N ASP A 20 -12.88 8.32 -8.34
CA ASP A 20 -13.40 9.26 -9.33
C ASP A 20 -14.21 10.40 -8.68
N ASP A 21 -14.84 10.12 -7.55
CA ASP A 21 -15.68 11.04 -6.77
C ASP A 21 -14.94 11.78 -5.63
N ALA A 22 -13.63 11.58 -5.50
CA ALA A 22 -12.82 12.36 -4.56
C ALA A 22 -12.84 13.86 -4.86
N ASP A 23 -12.74 14.70 -3.83
CA ASP A 23 -12.64 16.16 -4.02
C ASP A 23 -11.41 16.49 -4.89
N ALA A 24 -11.66 16.88 -6.14
CA ALA A 24 -10.60 17.11 -7.12
C ALA A 24 -9.65 18.28 -6.75
N LYS A 25 -10.07 19.20 -5.87
CA LYS A 25 -9.19 20.25 -5.35
C LYS A 25 -8.27 19.73 -4.26
N TYR A 26 -8.78 18.83 -3.42
CA TYR A 26 -7.99 18.23 -2.34
C TYR A 26 -7.09 17.11 -2.87
N PHE A 27 -7.60 16.31 -3.81
CA PHE A 27 -6.90 15.21 -4.49
C PHE A 27 -6.79 15.47 -6.00
N PRO A 28 -5.94 16.41 -6.45
CA PRO A 28 -5.68 16.59 -7.88
C PRO A 28 -5.08 15.32 -8.51
N LEU A 29 -5.49 15.01 -9.74
CA LEU A 29 -4.97 13.86 -10.49
C LEU A 29 -3.44 13.97 -10.69
N ASN A 30 -2.78 12.83 -10.59
CA ASN A 30 -1.34 12.65 -10.84
C ASN A 30 -0.44 13.61 -10.06
N THR A 31 -0.91 14.11 -8.92
CA THR A 31 -0.19 15.09 -8.11
C THR A 31 -0.05 14.56 -6.69
N PRO A 32 1.17 14.49 -6.13
CA PRO A 32 1.37 14.04 -4.76
C PRO A 32 0.78 15.05 -3.78
N VAL A 33 -0.11 14.58 -2.93
CA VAL A 33 -0.75 15.35 -1.85
C VAL A 33 -0.23 14.83 -0.52
N LEU A 34 0.13 15.74 0.37
CA LEU A 34 0.52 15.43 1.73
C LEU A 34 -0.71 15.35 2.63
N ILE A 35 -0.86 14.22 3.31
CA ILE A 35 -1.91 13.99 4.30
C ILE A 35 -1.26 13.83 5.66
N THR A 36 -1.73 14.62 6.62
CA THR A 36 -1.27 14.57 8.03
C THR A 36 -2.30 13.92 8.95
N ASP A 37 -3.57 13.92 8.58
CA ASP A 37 -4.61 13.11 9.22
C ASP A 37 -5.35 12.31 8.15
N VAL A 38 -5.15 10.99 8.19
CA VAL A 38 -5.69 10.05 7.19
C VAL A 38 -7.20 9.86 7.32
N MET A 39 -7.77 10.00 8.53
CA MET A 39 -9.20 9.83 8.75
C MET A 39 -9.98 11.04 8.24
N ASP A 40 -9.48 12.25 8.51
CA ASP A 40 -10.07 13.48 7.97
C ASP A 40 -9.99 13.53 6.44
N ALA A 41 -8.91 12.99 5.88
CA ALA A 41 -8.72 12.89 4.44
C ALA A 41 -9.63 11.83 3.81
N ALA A 42 -9.94 10.73 4.51
CA ALA A 42 -10.89 9.72 4.03
C ALA A 42 -12.28 10.31 3.79
N GLY A 43 -12.74 11.24 4.64
CA GLY A 43 -14.00 11.95 4.43
C GLY A 43 -14.06 12.83 3.17
N LYS A 44 -12.93 13.07 2.50
CA LYS A 44 -12.84 13.82 1.23
C LYS A 44 -12.47 12.95 0.03
N ALA A 45 -12.25 11.66 0.27
CA ALA A 45 -11.81 10.70 -0.73
C ALA A 45 -12.93 10.16 -1.62
N GLY A 46 -14.19 10.46 -1.29
CA GLY A 46 -15.35 9.86 -1.95
C GLY A 46 -15.58 8.42 -1.48
N ASP A 47 -16.57 7.76 -2.08
CA ASP A 47 -16.97 6.38 -1.77
C ASP A 47 -16.51 5.38 -2.85
N THR A 48 -16.11 5.88 -4.03
CA THR A 48 -15.66 5.06 -5.16
C THR A 48 -14.15 4.81 -5.17
N GLY A 49 -13.73 3.79 -5.90
CA GLY A 49 -12.32 3.40 -6.02
C GLY A 49 -11.73 2.86 -4.71
N THR A 50 -10.42 3.02 -4.56
CA THR A 50 -9.65 2.40 -3.47
C THR A 50 -9.17 3.41 -2.41
N LEU A 51 -9.21 4.72 -2.69
CA LEU A 51 -8.61 5.75 -1.84
C LEU A 51 -9.19 5.79 -0.41
N ALA A 52 -10.51 5.90 -0.25
CA ALA A 52 -11.14 6.06 1.07
C ALA A 52 -10.86 4.85 1.98
N ARG A 53 -11.15 3.65 1.47
CA ARG A 53 -10.91 2.38 2.17
C ARG A 53 -9.43 2.18 2.54
N ALA A 54 -8.51 2.58 1.66
CA ALA A 54 -7.08 2.52 1.96
C ALA A 54 -6.67 3.50 3.07
N LEU A 55 -7.20 4.74 3.07
CA LEU A 55 -6.94 5.71 4.14
C LEU A 55 -7.49 5.26 5.48
N GLU A 56 -8.69 4.69 5.51
CA GLU A 56 -9.29 4.10 6.71
C GLU A 56 -8.48 2.92 7.25
N ALA A 57 -8.06 2.00 6.37
CA ALA A 57 -7.21 0.87 6.75
C ALA A 57 -5.88 1.31 7.39
N ILE A 58 -5.25 2.37 6.85
CA ILE A 58 -4.06 2.98 7.44
C ILE A 58 -4.41 3.58 8.81
N GLY A 59 -5.50 4.38 8.87
CA GLY A 59 -5.97 5.08 10.06
C GLY A 59 -6.32 4.17 11.24
N ASN A 60 -6.80 2.96 10.95
CA ASN A 60 -7.07 1.93 11.96
C ASN A 60 -5.79 1.45 12.67
N GLN A 61 -4.64 1.49 12.00
CA GLN A 61 -3.37 1.08 12.59
C GLN A 61 -2.64 2.24 13.26
N SER A 62 -2.48 3.36 12.55
CA SER A 62 -1.80 4.57 13.05
C SER A 62 -2.17 5.82 12.25
N LYS A 63 -1.64 6.98 12.65
CA LYS A 63 -1.80 8.25 11.94
C LYS A 63 -0.49 8.72 11.29
N PRO A 64 0.03 8.01 10.26
CA PRO A 64 1.26 8.42 9.63
C PRO A 64 1.06 9.58 8.66
N VAL A 65 2.13 10.35 8.47
CA VAL A 65 2.23 11.24 7.33
C VAL A 65 2.19 10.40 6.06
N THR A 66 1.20 10.65 5.21
CA THR A 66 0.91 9.84 4.02
C THR A 66 0.96 10.72 2.78
N VAL A 67 1.68 10.29 1.75
CA VAL A 67 1.64 10.90 0.43
C VAL A 67 0.71 10.11 -0.47
N VAL A 68 -0.32 10.76 -0.97
CA VAL A 68 -1.29 10.14 -1.87
C VAL A 68 -1.14 10.70 -3.27
N VAL A 69 -1.13 9.82 -4.26
CA VAL A 69 -1.26 10.18 -5.67
C VAL A 69 -2.55 9.54 -6.19
N ARG A 70 -3.53 10.37 -6.51
CA ARG A 70 -4.76 9.91 -7.17
C ARG A 70 -4.52 9.78 -8.66
N VAL A 71 -4.91 8.66 -9.25
CA VAL A 71 -4.93 8.44 -10.70
C VAL A 71 -6.36 8.24 -11.18
N GLU A 72 -6.55 8.46 -12.48
CA GLU A 72 -7.82 8.24 -13.14
C GLU A 72 -8.07 6.73 -13.28
N GLN A 73 -9.28 6.30 -12.92
CA GLN A 73 -9.73 4.94 -13.18
C GLN A 73 -10.09 4.80 -14.66
N GLY A 74 -9.49 3.82 -15.34
CA GLY A 74 -9.82 3.53 -16.74
C GLY A 74 -11.13 2.76 -16.86
N GLU A 75 -11.64 2.63 -18.09
CA GLU A 75 -12.83 1.80 -18.37
C GLU A 75 -12.51 0.31 -18.20
N THR A 76 -11.23 -0.05 -18.34
CA THR A 76 -10.71 -1.41 -18.15
C THR A 76 -9.59 -1.47 -17.11
N GLU A 77 -9.38 -2.63 -16.50
CA GLU A 77 -8.27 -2.84 -15.56
C GLU A 77 -6.89 -2.61 -16.21
N ALA A 78 -6.77 -2.86 -17.51
CA ALA A 78 -5.55 -2.61 -18.27
C ALA A 78 -5.24 -1.12 -18.42
N GLU A 79 -6.27 -0.30 -18.65
CA GLU A 79 -6.14 1.16 -18.68
C GLU A 79 -5.83 1.71 -17.28
N THR A 80 -6.51 1.22 -16.24
CA THR A 80 -6.22 1.58 -14.84
C THR A 80 -4.77 1.22 -14.48
N THR A 81 -4.31 0.01 -14.84
CA THR A 81 -2.91 -0.41 -14.66
C THR A 81 -1.94 0.54 -15.36
N SER A 82 -2.25 0.98 -16.57
CA SER A 82 -1.42 1.93 -17.33
C SER A 82 -1.35 3.30 -16.64
N ASN A 83 -2.50 3.79 -16.14
CA ASN A 83 -2.60 5.05 -15.40
C ASN A 83 -1.83 5.00 -14.08
N ILE A 84 -1.92 3.88 -13.35
CA ILE A 84 -1.19 3.65 -12.10
C ILE A 84 0.31 3.59 -12.32
N ILE A 85 0.79 2.81 -13.31
CA ILE A 85 2.23 2.77 -13.64
C ILE A 85 2.71 4.16 -14.01
N GLY A 86 1.93 4.86 -14.82
CA GLY A 86 2.17 6.22 -15.25
C GLY A 86 3.48 6.36 -16.01
N GLY A 87 4.03 7.58 -15.99
CA GLY A 87 5.21 7.90 -16.77
C GLY A 87 5.62 9.35 -16.63
N SER A 88 6.04 9.95 -17.75
CA SER A 88 6.40 11.35 -17.85
C SER A 88 5.60 11.96 -18.98
N THR A 89 4.86 13.03 -18.68
CA THR A 89 4.19 13.85 -19.69
C THR A 89 5.21 14.64 -20.52
N ALA A 90 4.78 15.16 -21.67
CA ALA A 90 5.61 16.02 -22.53
C ALA A 90 6.11 17.28 -21.80
N GLU A 91 5.37 17.76 -20.80
CA GLU A 91 5.75 18.87 -19.93
C GLU A 91 6.71 18.47 -18.79
N GLY A 92 7.17 17.22 -18.76
CA GLY A 92 8.08 16.70 -17.73
C GLY A 92 7.41 16.37 -16.40
N ARG A 93 6.08 16.48 -16.27
CA ARG A 93 5.36 16.06 -15.06
C ARG A 93 5.32 14.54 -14.97
N LYS A 94 5.64 14.01 -13.78
CA LYS A 94 5.54 12.59 -13.46
C LYS A 94 4.11 12.22 -13.07
N THR A 95 3.63 11.07 -13.53
CA THR A 95 2.27 10.57 -13.29
C THR A 95 2.30 9.20 -12.60
N GLY A 96 1.19 8.78 -12.00
CA GLY A 96 1.07 7.50 -11.31
C GLY A 96 2.17 7.25 -10.28
N LEU A 97 2.76 6.05 -10.31
CA LEU A 97 3.88 5.65 -9.45
C LEU A 97 5.10 6.57 -9.58
N GLN A 98 5.36 7.12 -10.76
CA GLN A 98 6.48 8.03 -10.97
C GLN A 98 6.28 9.34 -10.18
N ALA A 99 5.04 9.75 -9.89
CA ALA A 99 4.76 10.95 -9.11
C ALA A 99 5.23 10.83 -7.65
N LEU A 100 5.32 9.62 -7.09
CA LEU A 100 5.88 9.39 -5.75
C LEU A 100 7.37 9.77 -5.68
N THR A 101 8.10 9.63 -6.79
CA THR A 101 9.54 9.97 -6.85
C THR A 101 9.80 11.46 -6.68
N VAL A 102 8.82 12.32 -7.01
CA VAL A 102 8.91 13.78 -6.88
C VAL A 102 8.22 14.31 -5.62
N ALA A 103 7.70 13.42 -4.75
CA ALA A 103 7.04 13.83 -3.51
C ALA A 103 7.95 14.70 -2.62
N GLN A 104 9.24 14.36 -2.51
CA GLN A 104 10.17 15.12 -1.67
C GLN A 104 10.33 16.58 -2.12
N SER A 105 10.36 16.83 -3.44
CA SER A 105 10.51 18.19 -3.96
C SER A 105 9.20 18.97 -3.97
N ARG A 106 8.05 18.29 -4.09
CA ARG A 106 6.73 18.94 -4.12
C ARG A 106 6.13 19.19 -2.75
N VAL A 107 6.17 18.19 -1.88
CA VAL A 107 5.50 18.21 -0.57
C VAL A 107 6.48 18.10 0.60
N GLY A 108 7.78 18.10 0.34
CA GLY A 108 8.83 18.14 1.38
C GLY A 108 9.12 16.81 2.07
N VAL A 109 8.35 15.75 1.79
CA VAL A 109 8.52 14.43 2.41
C VAL A 109 8.75 13.34 1.36
N LYS A 110 9.56 12.35 1.73
CA LYS A 110 9.87 11.21 0.88
C LYS A 110 9.22 9.95 1.46
N PRO A 111 8.24 9.34 0.78
CA PRO A 111 7.68 8.06 1.19
C PRO A 111 8.75 6.97 1.25
N ARG A 112 8.71 6.17 2.32
CA ARG A 112 9.61 5.03 2.56
C ARG A 112 8.88 3.70 2.68
N ILE A 113 7.56 3.76 2.74
CA ILE A 113 6.66 2.63 2.84
C ILE A 113 5.62 2.87 1.73
N ILE A 114 5.58 2.04 0.69
CA ILE A 114 4.74 2.31 -0.49
C ILE A 114 3.87 1.13 -0.90
N ALA A 115 2.69 1.39 -1.46
CA ALA A 115 1.78 0.35 -1.96
C ALA A 115 0.82 0.90 -3.03
N VAL A 116 0.10 0.02 -3.73
CA VAL A 116 -1.02 0.38 -4.62
C VAL A 116 -2.27 -0.42 -4.25
N PRO A 117 -2.95 -0.06 -3.14
CA PRO A 117 -4.05 -0.85 -2.60
C PRO A 117 -5.14 -1.14 -3.63
N GLY A 118 -5.44 -2.42 -3.82
CA GLY A 118 -6.51 -2.90 -4.69
C GLY A 118 -6.17 -2.99 -6.17
N HIS A 119 -4.96 -2.60 -6.59
CA HIS A 119 -4.50 -2.68 -7.99
C HIS A 119 -3.06 -3.20 -8.08
N ASP A 120 -2.67 -4.09 -7.18
CA ASP A 120 -1.34 -4.71 -7.11
C ASP A 120 -1.10 -5.76 -8.21
N THR A 121 -1.60 -5.54 -9.44
CA THR A 121 -1.40 -6.46 -10.58
C THR A 121 0.09 -6.74 -10.81
N GLN A 122 0.41 -7.83 -11.50
CA GLN A 122 1.82 -8.20 -11.74
C GLN A 122 2.62 -7.06 -12.39
N ALA A 123 2.03 -6.34 -13.35
CA ALA A 123 2.65 -5.21 -14.02
C ALA A 123 2.86 -4.01 -13.08
N VAL A 124 1.87 -3.69 -12.24
CA VAL A 124 1.99 -2.63 -11.23
C VAL A 124 3.05 -2.99 -10.21
N SER A 125 3.02 -4.21 -9.68
CA SER A 125 3.97 -4.73 -8.69
C SER A 125 5.41 -4.70 -9.19
N ALA A 126 5.65 -5.11 -10.44
CA ALA A 126 6.97 -5.03 -11.06
C ALA A 126 7.48 -3.58 -11.21
N SER A 127 6.59 -2.65 -11.60
CA SER A 127 6.92 -1.22 -11.68
C SER A 127 7.19 -0.62 -10.29
N LEU A 128 6.37 -0.98 -9.31
CA LEU A 128 6.49 -0.55 -7.92
C LEU A 128 7.82 -1.00 -7.32
N ALA A 129 8.29 -2.21 -7.62
CA ALA A 129 9.60 -2.71 -7.19
C ALA A 129 10.75 -1.80 -7.66
N GLY A 130 10.73 -1.42 -8.94
CA GLY A 130 11.74 -0.52 -9.50
C GLY A 130 11.69 0.89 -8.88
N ILE A 131 10.50 1.37 -8.52
CA ILE A 131 10.33 2.64 -7.79
C ILE A 131 10.82 2.52 -6.34
N ALA A 132 10.49 1.42 -5.66
CA ALA A 132 10.92 1.14 -4.29
C ALA A 132 12.45 1.17 -4.17
N GLN A 133 13.16 0.54 -5.11
CA GLN A 133 14.62 0.58 -5.20
C GLN A 133 15.18 1.99 -5.36
N LYS A 134 14.65 2.78 -6.31
CA LYS A 134 15.06 4.17 -6.54
C LYS A 134 14.82 5.04 -5.31
N MET A 135 13.69 4.83 -4.66
CA MET A 135 13.30 5.59 -3.48
C MET A 135 13.99 5.07 -2.21
N ARG A 136 14.60 3.88 -2.22
CA ARG A 136 14.99 3.14 -1.01
C ARG A 136 13.82 3.09 -0.04
N ALA A 137 12.70 2.60 -0.54
CA ALA A 137 11.46 2.37 0.17
C ALA A 137 11.20 0.85 0.22
N MET A 138 10.38 0.42 1.18
CA MET A 138 9.77 -0.92 1.18
C MET A 138 8.40 -0.82 0.51
N ALA A 139 8.13 -1.72 -0.41
CA ALA A 139 6.86 -1.83 -1.11
C ALA A 139 6.07 -3.05 -0.62
N TYR A 140 4.80 -2.84 -0.30
CA TYR A 140 3.87 -3.90 0.07
C TYR A 140 2.92 -4.16 -1.09
N ILE A 141 2.82 -5.41 -1.50
CA ILE A 141 1.95 -5.88 -2.58
C ILE A 141 1.08 -7.01 -2.05
N SER A 142 -0.16 -7.14 -2.54
CA SER A 142 -0.97 -8.32 -2.27
C SER A 142 -0.76 -9.37 -3.36
N ALA A 143 -1.05 -10.63 -3.04
CA ALA A 143 -1.16 -11.69 -4.04
C ALA A 143 -2.41 -11.47 -4.88
N TYR A 144 -2.31 -10.52 -5.81
CA TYR A 144 -3.44 -9.93 -6.51
C TYR A 144 -4.27 -10.99 -7.26
N GLY A 145 -5.56 -11.07 -6.92
CA GLY A 145 -6.50 -12.00 -7.53
C GLY A 145 -6.33 -13.48 -7.14
N CYS A 146 -5.36 -13.80 -6.28
CA CYS A 146 -5.13 -15.18 -5.81
C CYS A 146 -6.18 -15.56 -4.76
N LYS A 147 -6.77 -16.74 -4.91
CA LYS A 147 -7.77 -17.31 -3.98
C LYS A 147 -7.22 -18.49 -3.19
N THR A 148 -6.11 -19.06 -3.63
CA THR A 148 -5.50 -20.23 -3.01
C THR A 148 -4.03 -19.98 -2.69
N VAL A 149 -3.52 -20.78 -1.75
CA VAL A 149 -2.10 -20.78 -1.36
C VAL A 149 -1.20 -21.09 -2.56
N SER A 150 -1.57 -22.06 -3.40
CA SER A 150 -0.79 -22.42 -4.59
C SER A 150 -0.68 -21.28 -5.60
N GLU A 151 -1.79 -20.58 -5.87
CA GLU A 151 -1.77 -19.39 -6.74
C GLU A 151 -0.89 -18.28 -6.16
N ALA A 152 -0.91 -18.06 -4.83
CA ALA A 152 -0.06 -17.08 -4.18
C ALA A 152 1.43 -17.43 -4.31
N ILE A 153 1.80 -18.72 -4.20
CA ILE A 153 3.18 -19.21 -4.41
C ILE A 153 3.61 -18.99 -5.87
N GLU A 154 2.76 -19.33 -6.84
CA GLU A 154 3.04 -19.07 -8.26
C GLU A 154 3.18 -17.57 -8.54
N TYR A 155 2.32 -16.74 -7.93
CA TYR A 155 2.41 -15.29 -8.05
C TYR A 155 3.75 -14.76 -7.50
N ARG A 156 4.20 -15.29 -6.36
CA ARG A 156 5.46 -14.92 -5.71
C ARG A 156 6.68 -15.15 -6.59
N GLN A 157 6.66 -16.19 -7.44
CA GLN A 157 7.78 -16.53 -8.35
C GLN A 157 8.07 -15.45 -9.40
N ASN A 158 7.13 -14.54 -9.66
CA ASN A 158 7.32 -13.44 -10.61
C ASN A 158 8.28 -12.35 -10.09
N PHE A 159 8.63 -12.38 -8.81
CA PHE A 159 9.38 -11.33 -8.14
C PHE A 159 10.63 -11.86 -7.44
N SER A 160 11.68 -11.04 -7.38
CA SER A 160 12.93 -11.36 -6.67
C SER A 160 13.54 -10.14 -5.97
N GLN A 161 12.81 -9.02 -5.99
CA GLN A 161 13.28 -7.75 -5.47
C GLN A 161 13.12 -7.73 -3.95
N ARG A 162 14.22 -7.51 -3.24
CA ARG A 162 14.28 -7.40 -1.77
C ARG A 162 13.36 -6.31 -1.19
N GLU A 163 13.06 -5.29 -1.99
CA GLU A 163 12.21 -4.17 -1.60
C GLU A 163 10.71 -4.50 -1.64
N LEU A 164 10.31 -5.67 -2.12
CA LEU A 164 8.91 -6.12 -2.11
C LEU A 164 8.64 -7.04 -0.92
N MET A 165 7.47 -6.88 -0.31
CA MET A 165 6.89 -7.85 0.61
C MET A 165 5.49 -8.21 0.10
N LEU A 166 5.31 -9.49 -0.22
CA LEU A 166 4.03 -10.03 -0.64
C LEU A 166 3.18 -10.36 0.59
N ILE A 167 1.91 -10.01 0.55
CA ILE A 167 0.94 -10.34 1.62
C ILE A 167 -0.21 -11.13 1.02
N TYR A 168 -0.50 -12.27 1.66
CA TYR A 168 -1.67 -13.09 1.39
C TYR A 168 -2.19 -13.64 2.73
N PRO A 169 -3.52 -13.71 2.93
CA PRO A 169 -4.60 -13.22 2.08
C PRO A 169 -4.95 -11.75 2.37
N GLU A 170 -6.07 -11.26 1.82
CA GLU A 170 -6.65 -9.97 2.22
C GLU A 170 -7.30 -10.08 3.61
N PHE A 171 -7.52 -8.96 4.29
CA PHE A 171 -8.30 -8.94 5.52
C PHE A 171 -9.79 -8.77 5.23
N GLN A 172 -10.64 -9.17 6.17
CA GLN A 172 -12.08 -8.89 6.15
C GLN A 172 -12.44 -7.92 7.26
N GLY A 173 -13.46 -7.10 7.03
CA GLY A 173 -14.01 -6.18 8.02
C GLY A 173 -15.35 -5.60 7.58
N TRP A 174 -15.95 -4.77 8.42
CA TRP A 174 -17.25 -4.16 8.15
C TRP A 174 -17.11 -2.85 7.37
N ASP A 175 -17.70 -2.78 6.18
CA ASP A 175 -17.82 -1.55 5.38
C ASP A 175 -19.11 -0.81 5.77
N THR A 176 -18.96 0.39 6.33
CA THR A 176 -20.09 1.20 6.80
C THR A 176 -20.88 1.87 5.68
N VAL A 177 -20.30 2.02 4.49
CA VAL A 177 -20.98 2.54 3.30
C VAL A 177 -21.82 1.42 2.67
N ALA A 178 -21.23 0.24 2.51
CA ALA A 178 -21.93 -0.93 1.96
C ALA A 178 -22.88 -1.61 2.96
N ASN A 179 -22.71 -1.35 4.26
CA ASN A 179 -23.42 -2.03 5.36
C ASN A 179 -23.30 -3.56 5.29
N ALA A 180 -22.09 -4.04 4.98
CA ALA A 180 -21.78 -5.45 4.82
C ALA A 180 -20.31 -5.73 5.14
N GLU A 181 -19.98 -7.01 5.34
CA GLU A 181 -18.57 -7.41 5.36
C GLU A 181 -17.96 -7.26 3.97
N SER A 182 -16.76 -6.68 3.91
CA SER A 182 -15.98 -6.52 2.70
C SER A 182 -14.50 -6.81 2.96
N ASN A 183 -13.75 -6.95 1.87
CA ASN A 183 -12.30 -7.03 1.98
C ASN A 183 -11.72 -5.67 2.38
N ILE A 184 -10.71 -5.70 3.25
CA ILE A 184 -9.83 -4.59 3.60
C ILE A 184 -8.47 -4.88 2.98
N TYR A 185 -7.94 -3.90 2.23
CA TYR A 185 -6.67 -4.04 1.54
C TYR A 185 -5.51 -4.28 2.53
N ALA A 186 -4.94 -5.48 2.48
CA ALA A 186 -3.82 -5.90 3.32
C ALA A 186 -2.59 -5.03 3.11
N THR A 187 -2.39 -4.53 1.89
CA THR A 187 -1.30 -3.59 1.58
C THR A 187 -1.48 -2.25 2.29
N ALA A 188 -2.69 -1.69 2.32
CA ALA A 188 -2.98 -0.45 3.06
C ALA A 188 -2.83 -0.63 4.58
N THR A 189 -3.33 -1.75 5.11
CA THR A 189 -3.11 -2.13 6.51
C THR A 189 -1.62 -2.25 6.83
N ALA A 190 -0.83 -2.86 5.95
CA ALA A 190 0.62 -2.97 6.10
C ALA A 190 1.32 -1.62 6.09
N LEU A 191 0.86 -0.65 5.29
CA LEU A 191 1.39 0.72 5.33
C LEU A 191 1.22 1.35 6.72
N GLY A 192 0.01 1.29 7.27
CA GLY A 192 -0.30 1.83 8.60
C GLY A 192 0.44 1.09 9.71
N LEU A 193 0.56 -0.23 9.60
CA LEU A 193 1.23 -1.07 10.58
C LEU A 193 2.75 -0.85 10.59
N ARG A 194 3.39 -0.83 9.41
CA ARG A 194 4.82 -0.53 9.27
C ARG A 194 5.15 0.84 9.84
N ALA A 195 4.32 1.84 9.59
CA ALA A 195 4.49 3.17 10.15
C ALA A 195 4.32 3.20 11.69
N LYS A 196 3.35 2.47 12.22
CA LYS A 196 3.17 2.30 13.67
C LYS A 196 4.43 1.71 14.31
N ILE A 197 4.90 0.59 13.77
CA ILE A 197 6.08 -0.12 14.27
C ILE A 197 7.31 0.78 14.21
N ASP A 198 7.51 1.50 13.11
CA ASP A 198 8.63 2.45 12.96
C ASP A 198 8.65 3.53 14.02
N ASN A 199 7.47 4.06 14.38
CA ASN A 199 7.35 5.12 15.37
C ASN A 199 7.46 4.61 16.82
N GLU A 200 6.87 3.46 17.12
CA GLU A 200 6.77 2.94 18.49
C GLU A 200 7.98 2.07 18.89
N MET A 201 8.45 1.22 17.98
CA MET A 201 9.50 0.23 18.24
C MET A 201 10.77 0.52 17.45
N GLY A 202 10.63 1.08 16.24
CA GLY A 202 11.72 1.36 15.33
C GLY A 202 11.72 0.45 14.09
N TRP A 203 12.43 0.91 13.06
CA TRP A 203 12.50 0.28 11.74
C TRP A 203 13.01 -1.17 11.72
N HIS A 204 13.70 -1.60 12.79
CA HIS A 204 14.31 -2.93 12.90
C HIS A 204 13.29 -4.02 13.27
N LYS A 205 12.13 -3.67 13.85
CA LYS A 205 11.09 -4.64 14.17
C LYS A 205 10.31 -5.01 12.91
N THR A 206 10.05 -6.29 12.68
CA THR A 206 9.26 -6.80 11.53
C THR A 206 7.74 -6.64 11.75
N LEU A 207 6.95 -6.78 10.68
CA LEU A 207 5.48 -6.81 10.78
C LEU A 207 4.95 -8.04 11.52
N SER A 208 5.73 -9.13 11.51
CA SER A 208 5.32 -10.40 12.11
C SER A 208 5.00 -10.26 13.60
N ASN A 209 3.95 -10.96 14.03
CA ASN A 209 3.45 -11.00 15.40
C ASN A 209 3.08 -9.61 15.97
N VAL A 210 2.46 -8.76 15.15
CA VAL A 210 1.86 -7.49 15.59
C VAL A 210 0.37 -7.53 15.30
N GLY A 211 -0.45 -7.19 16.30
CA GLY A 211 -1.90 -7.19 16.17
C GLY A 211 -2.38 -6.18 15.13
N VAL A 212 -3.36 -6.60 14.32
CA VAL A 212 -3.99 -5.79 13.29
C VAL A 212 -5.34 -5.31 13.80
N ASN A 213 -5.56 -3.99 13.75
CA ASN A 213 -6.82 -3.37 14.17
C ASN A 213 -7.83 -3.30 13.03
N GLY A 214 -9.13 -3.24 13.34
CA GLY A 214 -10.18 -2.96 12.35
C GLY A 214 -10.48 -4.12 11.40
N VAL A 215 -10.04 -5.34 11.73
CA VAL A 215 -10.28 -6.55 10.94
C VAL A 215 -11.14 -7.53 11.75
N THR A 216 -12.04 -8.24 11.08
CA THR A 216 -12.89 -9.30 11.65
C THR A 216 -12.43 -10.70 11.24
N GLY A 217 -11.63 -10.80 10.17
CA GLY A 217 -11.14 -12.07 9.65
C GLY A 217 -10.15 -11.91 8.51
N ILE A 218 -9.93 -12.99 7.78
CA ILE A 218 -9.07 -13.08 6.59
C ILE A 218 -9.88 -13.64 5.42
N SER A 219 -9.58 -13.22 4.20
CA SER A 219 -10.39 -13.54 3.02
C SER A 219 -10.22 -14.97 2.50
N ALA A 220 -9.24 -15.71 3.01
CA ALA A 220 -9.01 -17.11 2.71
C ALA A 220 -8.51 -17.82 3.97
N ASP A 221 -8.92 -19.07 4.15
CA ASP A 221 -8.44 -19.88 5.27
C ASP A 221 -6.94 -20.17 5.09
N VAL A 222 -6.15 -19.84 6.12
CA VAL A 222 -4.72 -20.13 6.19
C VAL A 222 -4.45 -20.82 7.52
N SER A 223 -4.11 -22.11 7.44
CA SER A 223 -3.74 -22.88 8.63
C SER A 223 -2.37 -22.48 9.17
N TRP A 224 -2.24 -22.48 10.49
CA TRP A 224 -0.98 -22.34 11.21
C TRP A 224 -1.02 -23.15 12.50
N ASP A 225 0.08 -23.83 12.81
CA ASP A 225 0.31 -24.56 14.04
C ASP A 225 1.79 -24.41 14.42
N LEU A 226 2.08 -24.42 15.72
CA LEU A 226 3.45 -24.30 16.24
C LEU A 226 4.22 -25.62 16.18
N GLN A 227 3.53 -26.75 16.30
CA GLN A 227 4.09 -28.10 16.38
C GLN A 227 4.06 -28.82 15.04
N ASP A 228 3.13 -28.46 14.16
CA ASP A 228 3.04 -29.04 12.81
C ASP A 228 3.66 -28.10 11.76
N PRO A 229 4.78 -28.48 11.12
CA PRO A 229 5.34 -27.69 10.03
C PRO A 229 4.50 -27.75 8.74
N ALA A 230 3.61 -28.75 8.58
CA ALA A 230 2.79 -28.94 7.38
C ALA A 230 1.54 -28.04 7.37
N THR A 231 1.75 -26.73 7.42
CA THR A 231 0.70 -25.72 7.46
C THR A 231 0.74 -24.80 6.23
N ASP A 232 -0.37 -24.19 5.89
CA ASP A 232 -0.44 -23.23 4.77
C ASP A 232 0.50 -22.04 5.00
N ALA A 233 0.53 -21.53 6.22
CA ALA A 233 1.45 -20.47 6.61
C ALA A 233 2.92 -20.92 6.53
N GLY A 234 3.23 -22.16 6.92
CA GLY A 234 4.57 -22.75 6.74
C GLY A 234 4.97 -22.78 5.28
N LEU A 235 4.09 -23.33 4.43
CA LEU A 235 4.33 -23.47 2.99
C LEU A 235 4.52 -22.12 2.29
N LEU A 236 3.71 -21.11 2.62
CA LEU A 236 3.85 -19.76 2.08
C LEU A 236 5.21 -19.15 2.45
N ASN A 237 5.63 -19.26 3.71
CA ASN A 237 6.87 -18.66 4.19
C ASN A 237 8.13 -19.39 3.66
N GLU A 238 8.05 -20.69 3.37
CA GLU A 238 9.14 -21.45 2.74
C GLU A 238 9.36 -21.06 1.27
N ASN A 239 8.36 -20.48 0.62
CA ASN A 239 8.38 -20.07 -0.78
C ASN A 239 8.46 -18.54 -0.98
N ASP A 240 8.78 -17.79 0.08
CA ASP A 240 9.07 -16.34 0.01
C ASP A 240 10.55 -16.07 -0.30
#